data_AF-A0A562SIF4-F1
#
_entry.id   AF-A0A562SIF4-F1
#
_cell.length_a   1.000
_cell.length_b   1.000
_cell.length_c   1.000
_cell.angle_alpha   90.00
_cell.angle_beta   90.00
_cell.angle_gamma   90.00
#
_symmetry.space_group_name_H-M   'P 1'
#
loop_
_entity.id
_entity.type
_entity.pdbx_description
1 polymer ?
#
loop_
_entity_poly.entity_id
_entity_poly.type
_entity_poly.pdbx_seq_one_letter_code
_entity_poly.pdbx_strand_id
1 'polypeptide(L)'
;MAKLTNPLDPDQEAHMKRNIKWLLQQYFSFRAYVKFKDGKARHFYGNEHQCTYNQLQAGIYPNIRMDKEKGYTDLINLIERSYKGKYTAATIYMRNPGEKDFNTVCRNYYKGEATEINDPVITDPVYTLYYIVQNGRVLVQTEDPAAHDFKNLVNQNLNK
;
A
#
# COMPACT_ATOMS: atom_id res chain seq x y z
N MET A 1 12.14 29.30 -17.48
CA MET A 1 11.99 29.10 -16.03
C MET A 1 11.15 27.85 -15.80
N ALA A 2 11.78 26.72 -15.47
CA ALA A 2 11.04 25.51 -15.10
C ALA A 2 10.45 25.72 -13.69
N LYS A 3 9.12 25.65 -13.55
CA LYS A 3 8.48 25.65 -12.24
C LYS A 3 8.95 24.39 -11.50
N LEU A 4 9.74 24.57 -10.45
CA LEU A 4 9.93 23.58 -9.39
C LEU A 4 8.56 23.40 -8.72
N THR A 5 7.71 22.54 -9.30
CA THR A 5 6.57 22.02 -8.56
C THR A 5 7.15 21.11 -7.48
N ASN A 6 7.12 21.57 -6.23
CA ASN A 6 7.33 20.68 -5.10
C ASN A 6 6.47 19.42 -5.32
N PRO A 7 7.01 18.21 -5.09
CA PRO A 7 6.24 17.00 -5.22
C PRO A 7 4.98 17.15 -4.36
N LEU A 8 3.82 16.85 -4.96
CA LEU A 8 2.55 16.89 -4.26
C LEU A 8 2.63 15.96 -3.04
N ASP A 9 2.06 16.41 -1.93
CA ASP A 9 1.80 15.56 -0.78
C ASP A 9 1.06 14.29 -1.24
N PRO A 10 1.46 13.07 -0.83
CA PRO A 10 0.79 11.82 -1.18
C PRO A 10 -0.74 11.87 -1.12
N ASP A 11 -1.29 12.63 -0.15
CA ASP A 11 -2.72 12.83 0.03
C ASP A 11 -3.35 13.61 -1.13
N GLN A 12 -2.66 14.64 -1.60
CA GLN A 12 -3.09 15.46 -2.73
C GLN A 12 -3.01 14.67 -4.03
N GLU A 13 -1.93 13.90 -4.20
CA GLU A 13 -1.75 13.07 -5.40
C GLU A 13 -2.80 11.95 -5.48
N ALA A 14 -3.13 11.32 -4.35
CA ALA A 14 -4.21 10.34 -4.27
C ALA A 14 -5.56 10.92 -4.64
N HIS A 15 -5.88 12.12 -4.15
CA HIS A 15 -7.11 12.83 -4.45
C HIS A 15 -7.22 13.20 -5.93
N MET A 16 -6.18 13.83 -6.48
CA MET A 16 -6.15 14.24 -7.88
C MET A 16 -6.25 13.05 -8.84
N LYS A 17 -5.53 11.97 -8.54
CA LYS A 17 -5.49 10.77 -9.39
C LYS A 17 -6.60 9.76 -9.08
N ARG A 18 -7.44 10.02 -8.07
CA ARG A 18 -8.46 9.09 -7.56
C ARG A 18 -7.90 7.69 -7.30
N ASN A 19 -6.67 7.63 -6.79
CA ASN A 19 -5.94 6.38 -6.61
C ASN A 19 -5.42 6.26 -5.18
N ILE A 20 -6.06 5.36 -4.44
CA ILE A 20 -5.80 5.12 -3.02
C ILE A 20 -4.37 4.62 -2.75
N LYS A 21 -3.69 4.04 -3.74
CA LYS A 21 -2.34 3.50 -3.55
C LYS A 21 -1.34 4.58 -3.13
N TRP A 22 -1.54 5.84 -3.54
CA TRP A 22 -0.68 6.94 -3.11
C TRP A 22 -0.76 7.20 -1.61
N LEU A 23 -1.97 7.13 -1.02
CA LEU A 23 -2.16 7.18 0.45
C LEU A 23 -1.56 5.95 1.14
N LEU A 24 -1.71 4.78 0.51
CA LEU A 24 -1.43 3.51 1.15
C LEU A 24 0.01 3.03 1.01
N GLN A 25 0.85 3.75 0.26
CA GLN A 25 2.24 3.38 -0.02
C GLN A 25 3.05 3.08 1.24
N GLN A 26 2.86 3.87 2.29
CA GLN A 26 3.56 3.68 3.56
C GLN A 26 3.04 2.50 4.39
N TYR A 27 1.90 1.92 4.04
CA TYR A 27 1.32 0.79 4.75
C TYR A 27 1.55 -0.54 4.02
N PHE A 28 1.78 -0.54 2.69
CA PHE A 28 2.08 -1.78 1.98
C PHE A 28 3.26 -2.54 2.59
N SER A 29 3.04 -3.84 2.75
CA SER A 29 3.99 -4.81 3.30
C SER A 29 4.94 -5.33 2.23
N PHE A 30 4.51 -5.36 0.97
CA PHE A 30 5.30 -5.92 -0.14
C PHE A 30 5.52 -4.96 -1.31
N ARG A 31 6.72 -5.06 -1.88
CA ARG A 31 7.11 -4.32 -3.09
C ARG A 31 7.97 -5.20 -3.99
N ALA A 32 7.69 -5.20 -5.28
CA ALA A 32 8.59 -5.73 -6.30
C ALA A 32 9.43 -4.62 -6.93
N TYR A 33 10.71 -4.90 -7.17
CA TYR A 33 11.56 -4.15 -8.09
C TYR A 33 11.76 -4.98 -9.35
N VAL A 34 11.51 -4.41 -10.52
CA VAL A 34 11.62 -5.13 -11.80
C VAL A 34 12.47 -4.33 -12.77
N LYS A 35 13.53 -4.95 -13.28
CA LYS A 35 14.39 -4.41 -14.34
C LYS A 35 14.01 -5.04 -15.68
N PHE A 36 13.39 -4.25 -16.55
CA PHE A 36 12.89 -4.68 -17.85
C PHE A 36 13.99 -4.78 -18.91
N LYS A 37 13.73 -5.57 -19.95
CA LYS A 37 14.63 -5.71 -21.10
C LYS A 37 14.79 -4.42 -21.92
N ASP A 38 13.83 -3.51 -21.82
CA ASP A 38 13.91 -2.17 -22.44
C ASP A 38 14.81 -1.19 -21.66
N GLY A 39 15.53 -1.67 -20.64
CA GLY A 39 16.44 -0.88 -19.81
C GLY A 39 15.75 -0.13 -18.67
N LYS A 40 14.41 -0.09 -18.61
CA LYS A 40 13.70 0.60 -17.53
C LYS A 40 13.65 -0.25 -16.27
N ALA A 41 13.67 0.41 -15.12
CA ALA A 41 13.44 -0.22 -13.83
C ALA A 41 12.23 0.44 -13.16
N ARG A 42 11.39 -0.36 -12.51
CA ARG A 42 10.17 0.13 -11.85
C ARG A 42 9.92 -0.62 -10.55
N HIS A 43 9.29 0.09 -9.61
CA HIS A 43 8.72 -0.49 -8.41
C HIS A 43 7.23 -0.75 -8.59
N PHE A 44 6.76 -1.87 -8.07
CA PHE A 44 5.36 -2.24 -8.00
C PHE A 44 5.02 -2.61 -6.57
N TYR A 45 3.88 -2.14 -6.07
CA TYR A 45 3.40 -2.48 -4.74
C TYR A 45 2.30 -3.54 -4.85
N GLY A 46 2.23 -4.41 -3.83
CA GLY A 46 1.14 -5.37 -3.69
C GLY A 46 -0.21 -4.65 -3.65
N ASN A 47 -1.27 -5.31 -4.13
CA ASN A 47 -2.61 -4.76 -4.06
C ASN A 47 -3.30 -5.20 -2.75
N GLU A 48 -2.73 -4.81 -1.61
CA GLU A 48 -3.16 -5.29 -0.28
C GLU A 48 -4.54 -4.76 0.14
N HIS A 49 -5.03 -3.66 -0.44
CA HIS A 49 -6.26 -3.01 0.02
C HIS A 49 -7.55 -3.61 -0.58
N GLN A 50 -8.62 -3.63 0.22
CA GLN A 50 -9.96 -4.11 -0.22
C GLN A 50 -10.76 -3.10 -1.07
N CYS A 51 -10.46 -1.81 -0.95
CA CYS A 51 -11.32 -0.74 -1.45
C CYS A 51 -10.58 0.21 -2.40
N THR A 52 -11.34 0.98 -3.17
CA THR A 52 -10.83 2.08 -4.01
C THR A 52 -11.03 3.42 -3.33
N TYR A 53 -10.35 4.46 -3.84
CA TYR A 53 -10.48 5.83 -3.33
C TYR A 53 -11.93 6.32 -3.37
N ASN A 54 -12.65 6.08 -4.47
CA ASN A 54 -14.03 6.53 -4.65
C ASN A 54 -15.01 5.80 -3.73
N GLN A 55 -14.79 4.51 -3.46
CA GLN A 55 -15.63 3.76 -2.54
C GLN A 55 -15.52 4.28 -1.11
N LEU A 56 -14.33 4.70 -0.68
CA LEU A 56 -14.15 5.34 0.63
C LEU A 56 -14.81 6.72 0.68
N GLN A 57 -14.67 7.54 -0.36
CA GLN A 57 -15.36 8.83 -0.42
C GLN A 57 -16.88 8.72 -0.36
N ALA A 58 -17.44 7.66 -0.95
CA ALA A 58 -18.87 7.38 -0.90
C ALA A 58 -19.32 6.72 0.41
N GLY A 59 -18.41 6.45 1.36
CA GLY A 59 -18.74 5.80 2.63
C GLY A 59 -19.17 4.33 2.50
N ILE A 60 -18.79 3.65 1.42
CA ILE A 60 -19.22 2.26 1.15
C ILE A 60 -18.57 1.28 2.13
N TYR A 61 -17.32 1.55 2.53
CA TYR A 61 -16.59 0.72 3.49
C TYR A 61 -16.34 1.52 4.77
N PRO A 62 -16.55 0.96 5.97
CA PRO A 62 -16.30 1.66 7.23
C PRO A 62 -14.80 1.78 7.56
N ASN A 63 -13.96 0.95 6.95
CA ASN A 63 -12.51 0.92 7.15
C ASN A 63 -11.78 0.33 5.93
N ILE A 64 -10.45 0.40 5.95
CA ILE A 64 -9.58 -0.18 4.93
C ILE A 64 -8.94 -1.44 5.51
N ARG A 65 -9.36 -2.61 5.01
CA ARG A 65 -8.65 -3.86 5.30
C ARG A 65 -7.48 -4.02 4.34
N MET A 66 -6.31 -4.28 4.91
CA MET A 66 -5.04 -4.49 4.24
C MET A 66 -4.64 -5.96 4.37
N ASP A 67 -4.74 -6.69 3.27
CA ASP A 67 -4.48 -8.12 3.12
C ASP A 67 -3.10 -8.36 2.50
N LYS A 68 -2.17 -8.78 3.35
CA LYS A 68 -0.77 -9.05 3.03
C LYS A 68 -0.62 -10.23 2.08
N GLU A 69 -1.38 -11.31 2.28
CA GLU A 69 -1.32 -12.52 1.46
C GLU A 69 -1.74 -12.22 0.03
N LYS A 70 -2.83 -11.46 -0.12
CA LYS A 70 -3.29 -10.95 -1.41
C LYS A 70 -2.21 -10.11 -2.08
N GLY A 71 -1.62 -9.16 -1.36
CA GLY A 71 -0.56 -8.30 -1.89
C GLY A 71 0.65 -9.07 -2.39
N TYR A 72 1.10 -10.05 -1.62
CA TYR A 72 2.24 -10.89 -1.97
C TYR A 72 1.95 -11.76 -3.20
N THR A 73 0.79 -12.42 -3.20
CA THR A 73 0.33 -13.27 -4.30
C THR A 73 0.18 -12.49 -5.60
N ASP A 74 -0.35 -11.27 -5.53
CA ASP A 74 -0.50 -10.39 -6.70
C ASP A 74 0.86 -10.01 -7.31
N LEU A 75 1.90 -9.80 -6.49
CA LEU A 75 3.25 -9.53 -7.00
C LEU A 75 3.91 -10.76 -7.64
N ILE A 76 3.72 -11.95 -7.05
CA ILE A 76 4.17 -13.21 -7.66
C ILE A 76 3.53 -13.37 -9.05
N ASN A 77 2.20 -13.25 -9.13
CA ASN A 77 1.47 -13.34 -10.39
C ASN A 77 1.88 -12.27 -11.41
N LEU A 78 2.19 -11.05 -10.94
CA LEU A 78 2.70 -9.98 -11.80
C LEU A 78 4.01 -10.39 -12.48
N ILE A 79 4.97 -10.93 -11.71
CA ILE A 79 6.28 -11.33 -12.23
C ILE A 79 6.18 -12.60 -13.08
N GLU A 80 5.61 -13.67 -12.51
CA GLU A 80 5.63 -15.01 -13.09
C GLU A 80 4.64 -15.21 -14.23
N ARG A 81 3.58 -14.40 -14.30
CA ARG A 81 2.56 -14.48 -15.37
C ARG A 81 2.58 -13.26 -16.28
N SER A 82 2.38 -12.07 -15.72
CA SER A 82 2.16 -10.85 -16.53
C SER A 82 3.44 -10.36 -17.21
N TYR A 83 4.57 -10.47 -16.52
CA TYR A 83 5.89 -10.01 -16.97
C TYR A 83 6.84 -11.12 -17.38
N LYS A 84 6.39 -12.37 -17.41
CA LYS A 84 7.21 -13.49 -17.88
C LYS A 84 7.87 -13.17 -19.22
N GLY A 85 9.19 -13.33 -19.29
CA GLY A 85 9.99 -13.05 -20.49
C GLY A 85 10.21 -11.57 -20.83
N LYS A 86 9.61 -10.62 -20.10
CA LYS A 86 9.74 -9.17 -20.35
C LYS A 86 10.80 -8.48 -19.49
N TYR A 87 11.28 -9.15 -18.44
CA TYR A 87 12.29 -8.63 -17.53
C TYR A 87 13.64 -9.35 -17.63
N THR A 88 14.69 -8.71 -17.12
CA THR A 88 16.05 -9.24 -16.97
C THR A 88 16.32 -9.71 -15.55
N ALA A 89 15.82 -8.95 -14.57
CA ALA A 89 15.82 -9.32 -13.16
C ALA A 89 14.55 -8.77 -12.47
N ALA A 90 14.09 -9.46 -11.44
CA ALA A 90 13.03 -8.99 -10.56
C ALA A 90 13.30 -9.45 -9.13
N THR A 91 12.90 -8.66 -8.15
CA THR A 91 13.06 -9.02 -6.73
C THR A 91 11.82 -8.59 -5.97
N ILE A 92 11.20 -9.50 -5.22
CA ILE A 92 10.12 -9.20 -4.28
C ILE A 92 10.72 -8.99 -2.91
N TYR A 93 10.39 -7.86 -2.29
CA TYR A 93 10.80 -7.50 -0.96
C TYR A 93 9.60 -7.39 -0.02
N MET A 94 9.85 -7.69 1.25
CA MET A 94 8.96 -7.44 2.37
C MET A 94 9.53 -6.35 3.28
N ARG A 95 8.63 -5.62 3.92
CA ARG A 95 8.90 -4.73 5.04
C ARG A 95 8.46 -5.40 6.33
N ASN A 96 9.34 -5.43 7.32
CA ASN A 96 8.99 -5.91 8.65
C ASN A 96 8.06 -4.93 9.40
N PRO A 97 7.20 -5.41 10.32
CA PRO A 97 6.41 -4.54 11.17
C PRO A 97 7.27 -3.49 11.90
N GLY A 98 6.85 -2.23 11.84
CA GLY A 98 7.55 -1.11 12.48
C GLY A 98 8.72 -0.52 11.69
N GLU A 99 9.11 -1.13 10.57
CA GLU A 99 10.18 -0.62 9.72
C GLU A 99 9.65 0.24 8.57
N LYS A 100 10.46 1.21 8.11
CA LYS A 100 10.12 2.07 6.97
C LYS A 100 10.54 1.46 5.63
N ASP A 101 11.56 0.63 5.63
CA ASP A 101 12.20 0.14 4.42
C ASP A 101 11.80 -1.30 4.08
N PHE A 102 11.84 -1.62 2.79
CA PHE A 102 11.68 -2.99 2.29
C PHE A 102 13.01 -3.72 2.41
N ASN A 103 13.27 -4.28 3.59
CA ASN A 103 14.58 -4.78 4.01
C ASN A 103 14.78 -6.28 3.77
N THR A 104 13.70 -7.03 3.54
CA THR A 104 13.76 -8.49 3.46
C THR A 104 13.51 -8.95 2.02
N VAL A 105 14.42 -9.75 1.45
CA VAL A 105 14.23 -10.36 0.12
C VAL A 105 13.40 -11.64 0.27
N CYS A 106 12.23 -11.68 -0.36
CA CYS A 106 11.37 -12.86 -0.38
C CYS A 106 11.62 -13.74 -1.59
N ARG A 107 11.75 -13.14 -2.78
CA ARG A 107 12.05 -13.88 -4.01
C ARG A 107 12.96 -13.08 -4.92
N ASN A 108 13.90 -13.76 -5.55
CA ASN A 108 14.75 -13.16 -6.57
C ASN A 108 14.62 -13.93 -7.89
N TYR A 109 14.60 -13.19 -8.99
CA TYR A 109 14.43 -13.72 -10.33
C TYR A 109 15.52 -13.17 -11.23
N TYR A 110 16.11 -14.05 -12.03
CA TYR A 110 17.11 -13.69 -13.03
C TYR A 110 16.83 -14.41 -14.34
N LYS A 111 16.93 -13.68 -15.46
CA LYS A 111 16.67 -14.22 -16.80
C LYS A 111 15.32 -14.93 -16.99
N GLY A 112 14.32 -14.58 -16.18
CA GLY A 112 12.97 -15.13 -16.28
C GLY A 112 12.69 -16.34 -15.40
N GLU A 113 13.63 -16.74 -14.55
CA GLU A 113 13.50 -17.85 -13.61
C GLU A 113 13.73 -17.38 -12.17
N ALA A 114 13.10 -18.04 -11.21
CA ALA A 114 13.35 -17.79 -9.79
C ALA A 114 14.69 -18.40 -9.40
N THR A 115 15.59 -17.59 -8.86
CA THR A 115 16.91 -18.03 -8.38
C THR A 115 16.96 -18.20 -6.87
N GLU A 116 16.04 -17.55 -6.15
CA GLU A 116 15.93 -17.61 -4.70
C GLU A 116 14.46 -17.46 -4.29
N ILE A 117 13.99 -18.33 -3.41
CA ILE A 117 12.63 -18.33 -2.88
C ILE A 117 12.68 -18.55 -1.36
N ASN A 118 12.45 -17.47 -0.62
CA ASN A 118 12.32 -17.41 0.83
C ASN A 118 10.94 -16.82 1.15
N ASP A 119 9.89 -17.61 0.91
CA ASP A 119 8.52 -17.15 1.15
C ASP A 119 8.31 -16.86 2.65
N PRO A 120 7.83 -15.66 3.01
CA PRO A 120 7.63 -15.29 4.39
C PRO A 120 6.45 -16.05 5.00
N VAL A 121 6.55 -16.38 6.28
CA VAL A 121 5.40 -16.83 7.07
C VAL A 121 4.60 -15.58 7.49
N ILE A 122 3.37 -15.45 7.00
CA ILE A 122 2.51 -14.30 7.28
C ILE A 122 1.60 -14.63 8.47
N THR A 123 1.99 -14.22 9.68
CA THR A 123 1.27 -14.56 10.93
C THR A 123 0.04 -13.69 11.19
N ASP A 124 0.00 -12.47 10.64
CA ASP A 124 -1.13 -11.54 10.71
C ASP A 124 -1.46 -11.05 9.30
N PRO A 125 -2.22 -11.85 8.52
CA PRO A 125 -2.40 -11.62 7.10
C PRO A 125 -3.25 -10.38 6.82
N VAL A 126 -4.10 -9.97 7.76
CA VAL A 126 -4.97 -8.81 7.61
C VAL A 126 -4.78 -7.84 8.77
N TYR A 127 -4.61 -6.57 8.45
CA TYR A 127 -4.70 -5.48 9.43
C TYR A 127 -5.64 -4.38 8.91
N THR A 128 -6.13 -3.55 9.83
CA THR A 128 -7.15 -2.53 9.54
C THR A 128 -6.54 -1.15 9.66
N LEU A 129 -6.83 -0.30 8.69
CA LEU A 129 -6.62 1.14 8.75
C LEU A 129 -7.98 1.84 8.78
N TYR A 130 -8.04 2.96 9.47
CA TYR A 130 -9.21 3.81 9.55
C TYR A 130 -9.01 5.04 8.67
N TYR A 131 -10.11 5.71 8.34
CA TYR A 131 -10.05 6.91 7.52
C TYR A 131 -11.11 7.91 7.94
N ILE A 132 -10.83 9.18 7.63
CA ILE A 132 -11.81 10.27 7.73
C ILE A 132 -11.88 10.97 6.37
N VAL A 133 -13.06 11.50 6.05
CA VAL A 133 -13.25 12.34 4.87
C VAL A 133 -13.35 13.78 5.33
N GLN A 134 -12.29 14.57 5.09
CA GLN A 134 -12.23 15.98 5.45
C GLN A 134 -12.06 16.83 4.19
N ASN A 135 -12.93 17.82 4.01
CA ASN A 135 -12.91 18.70 2.83
C ASN A 135 -12.88 17.93 1.49
N GLY A 136 -13.62 16.82 1.41
CA GLY A 136 -13.67 15.96 0.23
C GLY A 136 -12.41 15.13 -0.03
N ARG A 137 -11.49 15.02 0.94
CA ARG A 137 -10.27 14.21 0.85
C ARG A 137 -10.31 13.08 1.87
N VAL A 138 -9.84 11.90 1.46
CA VAL A 138 -9.63 10.76 2.35
C VAL A 138 -8.28 10.92 3.05
N LEU A 139 -8.29 10.91 4.38
CA LEU A 139 -7.11 10.86 5.23
C LEU A 139 -7.08 9.52 5.96
N VAL A 140 -5.91 8.89 6.09
CA VAL A 140 -5.75 7.54 6.64
C VAL A 140 -5.05 7.60 8.00
N GLN A 141 -5.49 6.76 8.93
CA GLN A 141 -4.92 6.62 10.26
C GLN A 141 -4.91 5.16 10.72
N THR A 142 -4.02 4.83 11.65
CA THR A 142 -3.87 3.47 12.19
C THR A 142 -4.75 3.22 13.41
N GLU A 143 -5.21 4.28 14.06
CA GLU A 143 -6.02 4.21 15.28
C GLU A 143 -7.51 4.33 14.98
N ASP A 144 -8.31 3.51 15.67
CA ASP A 144 -9.76 3.55 15.55
C ASP A 144 -10.29 4.88 16.12
N PRO A 145 -10.95 5.72 15.30
CA PRO A 145 -11.52 6.97 15.79
C PRO A 145 -12.61 6.73 16.85
N ALA A 146 -13.29 5.58 16.83
CA ALA A 146 -14.29 5.21 17.82
C ALA A 146 -13.68 4.73 19.15
N ALA A 147 -12.42 4.26 19.15
CA ALA A 147 -11.72 3.91 20.38
C ALA A 147 -11.37 5.14 21.23
N HIS A 148 -11.33 6.33 20.61
CA HIS A 148 -10.97 7.56 21.29
C HIS A 148 -12.12 8.21 22.04
N ASP A 149 -13.41 7.95 21.73
CA ASP A 149 -14.47 8.41 22.63
C ASP A 149 -15.94 8.04 22.38
N PHE A 150 -16.56 7.40 23.38
CA PHE A 150 -17.96 7.70 23.73
C PHE A 150 -18.07 8.49 25.04
N LYS A 151 -17.05 8.47 25.92
CA LYS A 151 -17.14 8.99 27.30
C LYS A 151 -16.71 10.45 27.42
N ASN A 152 -15.56 10.83 26.89
CA ASN A 152 -15.11 12.22 26.77
C ASN A 152 -15.79 13.01 25.64
N LEU A 153 -16.38 12.40 24.60
CA LEU A 153 -17.29 13.12 23.68
C LEU A 153 -18.58 13.57 24.39
N VAL A 154 -19.09 12.76 25.33
CA VAL A 154 -20.20 13.12 26.21
C VAL A 154 -19.77 14.15 27.26
N ASN A 155 -18.59 13.99 27.89
CA ASN A 155 -18.09 14.97 28.87
C ASN A 155 -17.70 16.33 28.25
N GLN A 156 -17.31 16.38 26.97
CA GLN A 156 -17.03 17.63 26.27
C GLN A 156 -18.30 18.38 25.82
N ASN A 157 -19.42 17.68 25.62
CA ASN A 157 -20.70 18.28 25.26
C ASN A 157 -21.63 18.58 26.46
N LEU A 158 -21.35 18.02 27.65
CA LEU A 158 -22.05 18.36 28.90
C LEU A 158 -21.43 19.54 29.66
N ASN A 159 -20.24 19.98 29.29
CA ASN A 159 -19.54 21.12 29.89
C ASN A 159 -19.53 22.38 28.98
N LYS A 160 -20.45 22.45 28.02
CA LYS A 160 -20.82 23.68 27.28
C LYS A 160 -22.24 24.07 27.68
#